data_AF-A0A1G9JJ82-F1
#
_entry.id   AF-A0A1G9JJ82-F1
#
_cell.length_a   1.000
_cell.length_b   1.000
_cell.length_c   1.000
_cell.angle_alpha   90.00
_cell.angle_beta   90.00
_cell.angle_gamma   90.00
#
_symmetry.space_group_name_H-M   'P 1'
#
loop_
_entity.id
_entity.type
_entity.pdbx_description
1 polymer ?
#
loop_
_entity_poly.entity_id
_entity_poly.type
_entity_poly.pdbx_seq_one_letter_code
_entity_poly.pdbx_strand_id
1 'polypeptide(L)'
;MNLPCYSDGMPIEKGDAVLRSGLVPARIIEVFSANPPSVWLEDAEHPGRSFATAELSDLTLIERNTLDFARAGIDWLCVQADSGDAQAQAALGWLYETGVAVDQDDVCAVTWYARAAQGGDPFGQFNFALRCERGRGIEIDLAEAARWYLASAEQGVGPAMKNLSNMYRDGRGVEQNLYQAIRWLREAEALGCA
;
A
#
# COMPACT_ATOMS: atom_id res chain seq x y z
N MET A 1 -21.85 -3.24 10.40
CA MET A 1 -21.42 -4.57 9.93
C MET A 1 -20.18 -4.32 9.11
N ASN A 2 -19.00 -4.46 9.71
CA ASN A 2 -17.73 -4.37 8.99
C ASN A 2 -17.53 -5.70 8.27
N LEU A 3 -17.48 -5.65 6.94
CA LEU A 3 -17.12 -6.81 6.14
C LEU A 3 -15.64 -7.14 6.41
N PRO A 4 -15.28 -8.42 6.58
CA PRO A 4 -13.92 -8.80 6.87
C PRO A 4 -13.01 -8.55 5.65
N CYS A 5 -12.05 -7.66 5.80
CA CYS A 5 -10.97 -7.46 4.84
C CYS A 5 -9.96 -8.58 5.02
N TYR A 6 -9.66 -9.35 3.96
CA TYR A 6 -8.67 -10.44 3.78
C TYR A 6 -8.26 -11.32 4.98
N SER A 7 -7.92 -10.73 6.13
CA SER A 7 -7.48 -11.34 7.40
C SER A 7 -8.44 -12.36 8.03
N ASP A 8 -9.72 -12.45 7.61
CA ASP A 8 -10.68 -13.45 8.15
C ASP A 8 -11.02 -14.59 7.16
N GLY A 9 -10.06 -15.00 6.32
CA GLY A 9 -10.01 -16.37 5.78
C GLY A 9 -10.96 -16.75 4.64
N MET A 10 -10.94 -16.03 3.50
CA MET A 10 -11.69 -16.43 2.29
C MET A 10 -10.76 -16.59 1.05
N PRO A 11 -11.01 -17.56 0.14
CA PRO A 11 -10.14 -17.86 -0.99
C PRO A 11 -10.27 -16.85 -2.14
N ILE A 12 -9.18 -16.70 -2.90
CA ILE A 12 -8.93 -15.76 -4.02
C ILE A 12 -9.73 -16.14 -5.28
N GLU A 13 -11.04 -16.37 -5.19
CA GLU A 13 -11.79 -16.91 -6.34
C GLU A 13 -12.20 -15.84 -7.39
N LYS A 14 -12.20 -14.54 -7.05
CA LYS A 14 -12.67 -13.47 -7.96
C LYS A 14 -11.56 -12.63 -8.60
N GLY A 15 -10.40 -12.50 -7.94
CA GLY A 15 -9.19 -11.89 -8.51
C GLY A 15 -8.63 -12.63 -9.74
N ASP A 16 -9.05 -13.89 -9.89
CA ASP A 16 -8.77 -14.78 -11.01
C ASP A 16 -9.00 -14.13 -12.38
N ALA A 17 -10.02 -13.29 -12.56
CA ALA A 17 -10.33 -12.71 -13.87
C ALA A 17 -9.24 -11.74 -14.37
N VAL A 18 -8.72 -10.89 -13.48
CA VAL A 18 -7.63 -9.94 -13.78
C VAL A 18 -6.33 -10.71 -14.00
N LEU A 19 -6.04 -11.69 -13.14
CA LEU A 19 -4.83 -12.50 -13.26
C LEU A 19 -4.83 -13.39 -14.52
N ARG A 20 -5.97 -13.92 -14.94
CA ARG A 20 -6.14 -14.67 -16.20
C ARG A 20 -6.02 -13.81 -17.46
N SER A 21 -6.19 -12.48 -17.34
CA SER A 21 -6.05 -11.56 -18.48
C SER A 21 -4.61 -11.28 -18.89
N GLY A 22 -3.61 -11.79 -18.14
CA GLY A 22 -2.18 -11.56 -18.39
C GLY A 22 -1.71 -10.13 -18.07
N LEU A 23 -2.62 -9.24 -17.69
CA LEU A 23 -2.34 -7.93 -17.11
C LEU A 23 -1.95 -8.12 -15.64
N VAL A 24 -0.81 -8.76 -15.38
CA VAL A 24 -0.18 -8.65 -14.06
C VAL A 24 0.46 -7.26 -14.00
N PRO A 25 0.01 -6.37 -13.11
CA PRO A 25 0.50 -5.01 -13.16
C PRO A 25 1.99 -4.97 -12.84
N ALA A 26 2.72 -4.18 -13.63
CA ALA A 26 4.14 -3.90 -13.42
C ALA A 26 4.47 -3.55 -11.96
N ARG A 27 3.50 -3.01 -11.20
CA ARG A 27 3.64 -2.67 -9.78
C ARG A 27 3.73 -3.85 -8.82
N ILE A 28 3.06 -4.98 -9.11
CA ILE A 28 3.26 -6.23 -8.36
C ILE A 28 4.70 -6.70 -8.63
N ILE A 29 5.09 -6.76 -9.90
CA ILE A 29 6.44 -7.13 -10.33
C ILE A 29 7.49 -6.18 -9.75
N GLU A 30 7.26 -4.87 -9.67
CA GLU A 30 8.18 -3.85 -9.14
C GLU A 30 8.33 -3.92 -7.62
N VAL A 31 7.24 -4.15 -6.87
CA VAL A 31 7.31 -4.42 -5.42
C VAL A 31 8.11 -5.70 -5.16
N PHE A 32 7.94 -6.73 -5.99
CA PHE A 32 8.76 -7.95 -5.96
C PHE A 32 10.20 -7.75 -6.45
N SER A 33 10.44 -6.84 -7.41
CA SER A 33 11.78 -6.60 -7.99
C SER A 33 12.64 -5.67 -7.13
N ALA A 34 12.02 -4.80 -6.33
CA ALA A 34 12.70 -3.92 -5.38
C ALA A 34 13.17 -4.64 -4.11
N ASN A 35 12.69 -5.87 -3.86
CA ASN A 35 13.12 -6.75 -2.78
C ASN A 35 13.52 -8.13 -3.35
N PRO A 36 14.75 -8.30 -3.87
CA PRO A 36 15.13 -9.50 -4.61
C PRO A 36 15.22 -10.74 -3.71
N PRO A 37 15.11 -11.94 -4.30
CA PRO A 37 14.91 -13.17 -3.54
C PRO A 37 16.00 -13.67 -2.58
N SER A 38 17.08 -12.91 -2.40
CA SER A 38 18.14 -13.26 -1.45
C SER A 38 17.75 -13.09 0.02
N VAL A 39 16.61 -12.44 0.32
CA VAL A 39 16.07 -12.31 1.70
C VAL A 39 15.22 -13.53 2.11
N TRP A 40 14.79 -14.38 1.17
CA TRP A 40 13.95 -15.56 1.45
C TRP A 40 14.72 -16.82 1.88
N LEU A 41 15.94 -16.66 2.40
CA LEU A 41 16.85 -17.79 2.63
C LEU A 41 17.02 -18.23 4.08
N GLU A 42 16.33 -17.64 5.06
CA GLU A 42 16.42 -18.12 6.44
C GLU A 42 15.03 -18.26 7.09
N ASP A 43 14.33 -19.35 6.75
CA ASP A 43 13.17 -19.86 7.48
C ASP A 43 13.61 -20.45 8.83
N ALA A 44 13.13 -19.88 9.94
CA ALA A 44 13.45 -20.37 11.28
C ALA A 44 12.64 -21.62 11.72
N GLU A 45 11.61 -22.05 10.98
CA GLU A 45 10.69 -23.07 11.50
C GLU A 45 10.60 -24.38 10.69
N HIS A 46 11.12 -24.48 9.46
CA HIS A 46 10.91 -25.65 8.60
C HIS A 46 12.20 -26.17 7.88
N PRO A 47 12.99 -27.07 8.50
CA PRO A 47 14.17 -27.64 7.86
C PRO A 47 13.75 -28.77 6.91
N GLY A 48 13.67 -28.50 5.59
CA GLY A 48 13.51 -29.59 4.61
C GLY A 48 12.98 -29.25 3.22
N ARG A 49 12.55 -28.02 2.92
CA ARG A 49 12.18 -27.62 1.55
C ARG A 49 12.96 -26.39 1.11
N SER A 50 14.11 -26.65 0.50
CA SER A 50 14.86 -25.64 -0.25
C SER A 50 14.12 -25.36 -1.56
N PHE A 51 13.63 -24.14 -1.74
CA PHE A 51 13.03 -23.66 -3.00
C PHE A 51 14.04 -23.51 -4.15
N ALA A 52 15.33 -23.81 -3.94
CA ALA A 52 16.37 -23.21 -4.78
C ALA A 52 17.03 -24.10 -5.86
N THR A 53 16.76 -25.40 -6.00
CA THR A 53 17.57 -26.19 -6.98
C THR A 53 16.85 -27.26 -7.81
N ALA A 54 15.60 -27.62 -7.52
CA ALA A 54 14.86 -28.60 -8.33
C ALA A 54 13.69 -27.98 -9.12
N GLU A 55 12.98 -27.00 -8.55
CA GLU A 55 11.86 -26.34 -9.25
C GLU A 55 12.32 -25.18 -10.15
N LEU A 56 13.54 -24.66 -9.97
CA LEU A 56 14.09 -23.60 -10.83
C LEU A 56 14.51 -24.09 -12.23
N SER A 57 14.86 -25.37 -12.39
CA SER A 57 15.01 -25.97 -13.71
C SER A 57 13.67 -26.06 -14.44
N ASP A 58 12.58 -26.32 -13.70
CA ASP A 58 11.22 -26.36 -14.25
C ASP A 58 10.62 -24.97 -14.46
N LEU A 59 11.09 -23.93 -13.77
CA LEU A 59 10.68 -22.52 -13.95
C LEU A 59 10.99 -21.93 -15.33
N THR A 60 11.90 -22.53 -16.10
CA THR A 60 12.09 -22.17 -17.52
C THR A 60 10.99 -22.71 -18.45
N LEU A 61 10.14 -23.61 -17.94
CA LEU A 61 8.91 -24.11 -18.56
C LEU A 61 7.65 -23.34 -18.09
N ILE A 62 7.79 -22.44 -17.09
CA ILE A 62 6.73 -21.67 -16.41
C ILE A 62 6.48 -20.36 -17.17
N GLU A 63 6.17 -20.47 -18.46
CA GLU A 63 5.29 -19.49 -19.12
C GLU A 63 3.80 -19.78 -18.83
N ARG A 64 3.53 -20.87 -18.08
CA ARG A 64 2.28 -21.19 -17.38
C ARG A 64 2.62 -21.29 -15.88
N ASN A 65 2.26 -20.38 -14.98
CA ASN A 65 1.18 -19.41 -15.00
C ASN A 65 1.60 -18.14 -14.26
N THR A 66 1.58 -16.99 -14.94
CA THR A 66 1.69 -15.67 -14.30
C THR A 66 0.66 -15.47 -13.17
N LEU A 67 -0.47 -16.20 -13.25
CA LEU A 67 -1.53 -16.30 -12.23
C LEU A 67 -1.04 -16.92 -10.91
N ASP A 68 -0.31 -18.05 -10.96
CA ASP A 68 0.14 -18.75 -9.75
C ASP A 68 1.24 -17.95 -9.03
N PHE A 69 2.12 -17.31 -9.80
CA PHE A 69 3.13 -16.39 -9.28
C PHE A 69 2.50 -15.15 -8.62
N ALA A 70 1.53 -14.52 -9.29
CA ALA A 70 0.82 -13.37 -8.73
C ALA A 70 0.02 -13.73 -7.47
N ARG A 71 -0.57 -14.93 -7.44
CA ARG A 71 -1.31 -15.43 -6.27
C ARG A 71 -0.38 -15.66 -5.08
N ALA A 72 0.73 -16.36 -5.28
CA ALA A 72 1.74 -16.55 -4.24
C ALA A 72 2.28 -15.21 -3.71
N GLY A 73 2.43 -14.22 -4.60
CA GLY A 73 2.83 -12.88 -4.20
C GLY A 73 1.82 -12.16 -3.31
N ILE A 74 0.53 -12.29 -3.59
CA ILE A 74 -0.53 -11.72 -2.74
C ILE A 74 -0.60 -12.44 -1.41
N ASP A 75 -0.55 -13.77 -1.40
CA ASP A 75 -0.57 -14.57 -0.17
C ASP A 75 0.58 -14.17 0.77
N TRP A 76 1.79 -13.99 0.22
CA TRP A 76 2.91 -13.49 1.00
C TRP A 76 2.67 -12.09 1.56
N LEU A 77 2.17 -11.16 0.72
CA LEU A 77 1.90 -9.78 1.13
C LEU A 77 0.93 -9.74 2.32
N CYS A 78 -0.05 -10.64 2.33
CA CYS A 78 -1.02 -10.76 3.39
C CYS A 78 -0.40 -11.28 4.69
N VAL A 79 0.45 -12.31 4.62
CA VAL A 79 1.21 -12.78 5.78
C VAL A 79 2.03 -11.66 6.39
N GLN A 80 2.73 -10.85 5.58
CA GLN A 80 3.51 -9.72 6.08
C GLN A 80 2.61 -8.66 6.71
N ALA A 81 1.51 -8.28 6.05
CA ALA A 81 0.59 -7.27 6.54
C ALA A 81 -0.08 -7.68 7.87
N ASP A 82 -0.45 -8.95 8.02
CA ASP A 82 -1.02 -9.52 9.25
C ASP A 82 0.03 -9.59 10.38
N SER A 83 1.32 -9.76 10.04
CA SER A 83 2.42 -9.68 11.01
C SER A 83 2.76 -8.25 11.46
N GLY A 84 2.13 -7.24 10.85
CA GLY A 84 2.30 -5.82 11.21
C GLY A 84 3.23 -5.04 10.30
N ASP A 85 3.68 -5.60 9.18
CA ASP A 85 4.49 -4.86 8.20
C ASP A 85 3.66 -3.72 7.57
N ALA A 86 4.04 -2.48 7.87
CA ALA A 86 3.32 -1.29 7.46
C ALA A 86 3.37 -1.05 5.95
N GLN A 87 4.44 -1.44 5.26
CA GLN A 87 4.57 -1.32 3.81
C GLN A 87 3.66 -2.34 3.11
N ALA A 88 3.62 -3.57 3.61
CA ALA A 88 2.72 -4.60 3.13
C ALA A 88 1.25 -4.19 3.32
N GLN A 89 0.92 -3.60 4.47
CA GLN A 89 -0.40 -3.02 4.71
C GLN A 89 -0.73 -1.89 3.72
N ALA A 90 0.20 -0.98 3.44
CA ALA A 90 -0.03 0.07 2.44
C ALA A 90 -0.24 -0.51 1.03
N ALA A 91 0.50 -1.56 0.67
CA ALA A 91 0.33 -2.25 -0.60
C ALA A 91 -1.03 -2.96 -0.71
N LEU A 92 -1.50 -3.64 0.34
CA LEU A 92 -2.85 -4.22 0.36
C LEU A 92 -3.92 -3.14 0.23
N GLY A 93 -3.75 -2.00 0.90
CA GLY A 93 -4.65 -0.86 0.75
C GLY A 93 -4.77 -0.42 -0.72
N TRP A 94 -3.65 -0.40 -1.44
CA TRP A 94 -3.62 -0.06 -2.87
C TRP A 94 -4.27 -1.11 -3.77
N LEU A 95 -4.05 -2.41 -3.48
CA LEU A 95 -4.70 -3.49 -4.23
C LEU A 95 -6.24 -3.39 -4.11
N TYR A 96 -6.75 -3.20 -2.90
CA TYR A 96 -8.18 -2.99 -2.67
C TYR A 96 -8.71 -1.68 -3.27
N GLU A 97 -7.93 -0.60 -3.25
CA GLU A 97 -8.34 0.67 -3.87
C GLU A 97 -8.49 0.57 -5.39
N THR A 98 -7.60 -0.20 -6.03
CA THR A 98 -7.50 -0.30 -7.49
C THR A 98 -8.26 -1.49 -8.07
N GLY A 99 -8.64 -2.46 -7.25
CA GLY A 99 -9.20 -3.73 -7.72
C GLY A 99 -8.20 -4.58 -8.50
N VAL A 100 -6.90 -4.36 -8.27
CA VAL A 100 -5.86 -5.16 -8.90
C VAL A 100 -5.75 -6.48 -8.16
N ALA A 101 -6.04 -7.57 -8.87
CA ALA A 101 -5.95 -8.95 -8.37
C ALA A 101 -6.83 -9.30 -7.16
N VAL A 102 -7.59 -8.33 -6.63
CA VAL A 102 -8.67 -8.47 -5.65
C VAL A 102 -9.87 -7.66 -6.13
N ASP A 103 -11.07 -7.95 -5.64
CA ASP A 103 -12.22 -7.08 -5.89
C ASP A 103 -11.95 -5.70 -5.26
N GLN A 104 -12.28 -4.63 -5.99
CA GLN A 104 -12.12 -3.29 -5.47
C GLN A 104 -13.03 -3.09 -4.25
N ASP A 105 -12.44 -2.66 -3.13
CA ASP A 105 -13.17 -2.39 -1.89
C ASP A 105 -12.53 -1.20 -1.16
N ASP A 106 -13.23 -0.07 -1.19
CA ASP A 106 -12.72 1.18 -0.62
C ASP A 106 -12.67 1.14 0.92
N VAL A 107 -13.55 0.37 1.57
CA VAL A 107 -13.56 0.22 3.03
C VAL A 107 -12.37 -0.62 3.48
N CYS A 108 -12.05 -1.67 2.72
CA CYS A 108 -10.84 -2.44 2.97
C CYS A 108 -9.57 -1.69 2.65
N ALA A 109 -9.56 -0.89 1.58
CA ALA A 109 -8.45 0.00 1.29
C ALA A 109 -8.16 0.95 2.47
N VAL A 110 -9.20 1.62 2.98
CA VAL A 110 -9.12 2.49 4.16
C VAL A 110 -8.57 1.74 5.36
N THR A 111 -9.10 0.54 5.65
CA THR A 111 -8.69 -0.26 6.81
C THR A 111 -7.20 -0.58 6.77
N TRP A 112 -6.69 -1.01 5.61
CA TRP A 112 -5.28 -1.32 5.45
C TRP A 112 -4.39 -0.08 5.47
N TYR A 113 -4.81 1.02 4.83
CA TYR A 113 -4.08 2.28 4.93
C TYR A 113 -4.04 2.84 6.35
N ALA A 114 -5.11 2.68 7.14
CA ALA A 114 -5.13 3.08 8.55
C ALA A 114 -4.12 2.30 9.38
N ARG A 115 -4.03 0.98 9.18
CA ARG A 115 -3.02 0.12 9.84
C ARG A 115 -1.61 0.53 9.43
N ALA A 116 -1.35 0.71 8.13
CA ALA A 116 -0.07 1.17 7.62
C ALA A 116 0.34 2.53 8.20
N ALA A 117 -0.62 3.47 8.28
CA ALA A 117 -0.41 4.78 8.85
C ALA A 117 -0.03 4.71 10.34
N GLN A 118 -0.71 3.86 11.10
CA GLN A 118 -0.39 3.58 12.51
C GLN A 118 0.97 2.89 12.67
N GLY A 119 1.35 2.02 11.73
CA GLY A 119 2.67 1.40 11.65
C GLY A 119 3.79 2.33 11.18
N GLY A 120 3.47 3.59 10.85
CA GLY A 120 4.45 4.61 10.49
C GLY A 120 4.80 4.71 9.01
N ASP A 121 4.20 3.88 8.13
CA ASP A 121 4.52 3.91 6.71
C ASP A 121 4.10 5.26 6.07
N PRO A 122 5.04 6.02 5.48
CA PRO A 122 4.75 7.36 4.98
C PRO A 122 3.73 7.38 3.83
N PHE A 123 3.65 6.32 3.02
CA PHE A 123 2.66 6.21 1.95
C PHE A 123 1.29 5.77 2.48
N GLY A 124 1.23 4.91 3.48
CA GLY A 124 0.04 4.56 4.23
C GLY A 124 -0.58 5.78 4.90
N GLN A 125 0.24 6.61 5.56
CA GLN A 125 -0.17 7.89 6.14
C GLN A 125 -0.75 8.84 5.08
N PHE A 126 -0.06 9.01 3.95
CA PHE A 126 -0.56 9.85 2.84
C PHE A 126 -1.89 9.32 2.26
N ASN A 127 -1.98 8.02 1.99
CA ASN A 127 -3.15 7.44 1.37
C ASN A 127 -4.36 7.45 2.30
N PHE A 128 -4.15 7.18 3.60
CA PHE A 128 -5.20 7.29 4.62
C PHE A 128 -5.68 8.74 4.77
N ALA A 129 -4.77 9.71 4.82
CA ALA A 129 -5.11 11.14 4.83
C ALA A 129 -5.98 11.53 3.62
N LEU A 130 -5.61 11.04 2.43
CA LEU A 130 -6.35 11.28 1.20
C LEU A 130 -7.77 10.68 1.24
N ARG A 131 -7.95 9.54 1.91
CA ARG A 131 -9.29 8.95 2.12
C ARG A 131 -10.12 9.80 3.08
N CYS A 132 -9.53 10.23 4.19
CA CYS A 132 -10.19 11.14 5.16
C CYS A 132 -10.58 12.47 4.51
N GLU A 133 -9.76 13.00 3.58
CA GLU A 133 -10.06 14.25 2.87
C GLU A 133 -11.22 14.09 1.88
N ARG A 134 -11.25 12.98 1.13
CA ARG A 134 -12.17 12.77 0.00
C ARG A 134 -13.43 11.98 0.33
N GLY A 135 -13.46 11.29 1.47
CA GLY A 135 -14.60 10.50 1.91
C GLY A 135 -14.82 9.20 1.12
N ARG A 136 -13.76 8.61 0.56
CA ARG A 136 -13.86 7.35 -0.20
C ARG A 136 -13.61 6.17 0.74
N GLY A 137 -14.67 5.41 1.05
CA GLY A 137 -14.62 4.27 1.99
C GLY A 137 -14.63 4.66 3.48
N ILE A 138 -14.68 5.96 3.79
CA ILE A 138 -14.72 6.53 5.14
C ILE A 138 -15.47 7.87 5.10
N GLU A 139 -16.02 8.33 6.22
CA GLU A 139 -16.56 9.69 6.31
C GLU A 139 -15.45 10.74 6.17
N ILE A 140 -15.81 11.94 5.68
CA ILE A 140 -14.85 13.03 5.53
C ILE A 140 -14.47 13.56 6.92
N ASP A 141 -13.17 13.58 7.20
CA ASP A 141 -12.58 14.25 8.35
C ASP A 141 -11.33 15.01 7.92
N LEU A 142 -11.47 16.33 7.76
CA LEU A 142 -10.38 17.19 7.32
C LEU A 142 -9.32 17.38 8.40
N ALA A 143 -9.68 17.30 9.69
CA ALA A 143 -8.71 17.45 10.78
C ALA A 143 -7.82 16.21 10.86
N GLU A 144 -8.42 15.02 10.74
CA GLU A 144 -7.70 13.76 10.67
C GLU A 144 -6.84 13.67 9.40
N ALA A 145 -7.35 14.12 8.26
CA ALA A 145 -6.56 14.21 7.03
C ALA A 145 -5.31 15.09 7.21
N ALA A 146 -5.46 16.28 7.82
CA ALA A 146 -4.34 17.18 8.05
C ALA A 146 -3.27 16.55 8.95
N ARG A 147 -3.71 15.85 10.00
CA ARG A 147 -2.82 15.16 10.95
C ARG A 147 -1.97 14.10 10.27
N TRP A 148 -2.56 13.29 9.39
CA TRP A 148 -1.82 12.26 8.67
C TRP A 148 -1.00 12.79 7.50
N TYR A 149 -1.46 13.83 6.81
CA TYR A 149 -0.61 14.53 5.85
C TYR A 149 0.62 15.14 6.51
N LEU A 150 0.50 15.70 7.72
CA LEU A 150 1.64 16.18 8.50
C LEU A 150 2.63 15.06 8.79
N ALA A 151 2.17 13.93 9.34
CA ALA A 151 3.04 12.79 9.62
C ALA A 151 3.79 12.29 8.35
N SER A 152 3.10 12.24 7.21
CA SER A 152 3.69 11.83 5.93
C SER A 152 4.67 12.88 5.36
N ALA A 153 4.33 14.17 5.49
CA ALA A 153 5.16 15.27 5.05
C ALA A 153 6.47 15.36 5.85
N GLU A 154 6.43 15.14 7.16
CA GLU A 154 7.62 15.09 8.02
C GLU A 154 8.60 13.97 7.61
N GLN A 155 8.10 12.94 6.92
CA GLN A 155 8.90 11.85 6.36
C GLN A 155 9.32 12.07 4.89
N GLY A 156 9.10 13.27 4.33
CA GLY A 156 9.60 13.61 3.00
C GLY A 156 8.64 13.33 1.83
N VAL A 157 7.38 12.96 2.09
CA VAL A 157 6.42 12.70 1.00
C VAL A 157 5.96 14.01 0.37
N GLY A 158 6.52 14.35 -0.79
CA GLY A 158 6.21 15.58 -1.53
C GLY A 158 4.71 15.83 -1.80
N PRO A 159 3.93 14.84 -2.25
CA PRO A 159 2.49 14.98 -2.38
C PRO A 159 1.77 15.34 -1.07
N ALA A 160 2.22 14.80 0.07
CA ALA A 160 1.66 15.13 1.38
C ALA A 160 1.98 16.58 1.78
N MET A 161 3.22 17.03 1.55
CA MET A 161 3.63 18.42 1.79
C MET A 161 2.78 19.41 0.99
N LYS A 162 2.52 19.13 -0.29
CA LYS A 162 1.66 19.96 -1.15
C LYS A 162 0.22 20.02 -0.63
N ASN A 163 -0.35 18.88 -0.26
CA ASN A 163 -1.71 18.83 0.27
C ASN A 163 -1.82 19.58 1.60
N LEU A 164 -0.84 19.39 2.50
CA LEU A 164 -0.78 20.10 3.77
C LEU A 164 -0.60 21.61 3.59
N SER A 165 0.23 22.04 2.63
CA SER A 165 0.39 23.45 2.26
C SER A 165 -0.95 24.07 1.83
N ASN A 166 -1.70 23.38 0.97
CA ASN A 166 -3.03 23.83 0.55
C ASN A 166 -4.01 23.89 1.73
N MET A 167 -3.98 22.92 2.65
CA MET A 167 -4.84 22.91 3.83
C MET A 167 -4.56 24.09 4.76
N TYR A 168 -3.29 24.42 5.00
CA TYR A 168 -2.91 25.64 5.75
C TYR A 168 -3.27 26.93 5.01
N ARG A 169 -3.13 26.97 3.67
CA ARG A 169 -3.50 28.14 2.88
C ARG A 169 -5.00 28.43 2.99
N ASP A 170 -5.82 27.39 2.93
CA ASP A 170 -7.28 27.51 2.84
C ASP A 170 -7.98 27.38 4.20
N GLY A 171 -7.26 27.05 5.27
CA GLY A 171 -7.84 26.79 6.60
C GLY A 171 -8.73 25.54 6.64
N ARG A 172 -8.42 24.52 5.82
CA ARG A 172 -9.20 23.28 5.73
C ARG A 172 -8.66 22.25 6.71
N GLY A 173 -9.42 21.90 7.73
CA GLY A 173 -9.00 20.91 8.75
C GLY A 173 -7.90 21.39 9.71
N VAL A 174 -7.34 22.57 9.47
CA VAL A 174 -6.37 23.27 10.31
C VAL A 174 -6.70 24.76 10.32
N GLU A 175 -6.21 25.48 11.33
CA GLU A 175 -6.26 26.94 11.31
C GLU A 175 -5.47 27.49 10.11
N GLN A 176 -6.03 28.48 9.42
CA GLN A 176 -5.37 29.10 8.28
C GLN A 176 -4.03 29.70 8.70
N ASN A 177 -2.95 29.33 8.00
CA ASN A 177 -1.61 29.78 8.32
C ASN A 177 -0.74 29.84 7.05
N LEU A 178 -0.66 31.03 6.44
CA LEU A 178 0.12 31.24 5.22
C LEU A 178 1.63 31.00 5.42
N TYR A 179 2.15 31.21 6.63
CA TYR A 179 3.55 30.92 6.93
C TYR A 179 3.84 29.42 6.84
N GLN A 180 3.01 28.58 7.46
CA GLN A 180 3.13 27.12 7.35
C GLN A 180 2.89 26.64 5.91
N ALA A 181 1.94 27.25 5.19
CA ALA A 181 1.70 26.91 3.78
C ALA A 181 2.95 27.12 2.91
N ILE A 182 3.58 28.29 3.02
CA ILE A 182 4.80 28.62 2.26
C ILE A 182 5.97 27.74 2.69
N ARG A 183 6.10 27.45 3.99
CA ARG A 183 7.14 26.56 4.51
C ARG A 183 7.07 25.18 3.85
N TRP A 184 5.92 24.51 3.90
CA TRP A 184 5.75 23.18 3.32
C TRP A 184 5.92 23.15 1.81
N LEU A 185 5.49 24.21 1.11
CA LEU A 185 5.71 24.33 -0.34
C LEU A 185 7.20 24.39 -0.68
N ARG A 186 7.99 25.17 0.07
CA ARG A 186 9.44 25.27 -0.12
C ARG A 186 10.17 23.96 0.18
N GLU A 187 9.73 23.24 1.21
CA GLU A 187 10.29 21.91 1.52
C GLU A 187 10.01 20.92 0.37
N ALA A 188 8.80 20.93 -0.21
CA ALA A 188 8.47 20.11 -1.37
C ALA A 188 9.31 20.47 -2.62
N GLU A 189 9.51 21.76 -2.88
CA GLU A 189 10.36 22.25 -3.97
C GLU A 189 11.82 21.82 -3.81
N ALA A 190 12.36 21.91 -2.58
CA ALA A 190 13.74 21.51 -2.28
C ALA A 190 14.00 20.01 -2.53
N LEU A 191 12.97 19.16 -2.39
CA LEU A 191 13.02 17.74 -2.69
C LEU A 191 12.73 17.41 -4.17
N GLY A 192 12.60 18.43 -5.04
CA GLY A 192 12.26 18.24 -6.45
C GLY A 192 10.83 17.74 -6.69
N CYS A 193 9.97 17.85 -5.68
CA CYS A 193 8.58 17.42 -5.74
C CYS A 193 7.64 18.52 -6.23
N ALA A 194 8.16 19.60 -6.85
CA ALA A 194 7.44 20.83 -7.23
C ALA A 194 6.32 20.63 -8.25
#